data_AF-A0A933Y1M2-F1
#
_entry.id   AF-A0A933Y1M2-F1
#
_cell.length_a   1.000
_cell.length_b   1.000
_cell.length_c   1.000
_cell.angle_alpha   90.00
_cell.angle_beta   90.00
_cell.angle_gamma   90.00
#
_symmetry.space_group_name_H-M   'P 1'
#
loop_
_entity.id
_entity.type
_entity.pdbx_description
1 polymer ?
#
loop_
_entity_poly.entity_id
_entity_poly.type
_entity_poly.pdbx_seq_one_letter_code
_entity_poly.pdbx_strand_id
1 'polypeptide(L)'
;MKLQRGWHSLVAAGLLLGACTSKAEEKAPAPASPPSTEQAPSNAAPAQTDETKSTDQEPVSLNWKDERKAKALAGLTYASGRVEIDPAAAATKVTVQDPALAESMHATAREQLARNEVIEAIDSFTRAVLLAPNQAQHYSGLADALLAKRMVKEALAALRVAVELEPSSGALHFQLGDAFVRANDRPAAIGELQKSLELDPSNAIAHERLALQLYYLEDYAGAWQAVHACEALGGAVPPQFRVLLVQAAVEPANK
;
A
#
# COMPACT_ATOMS: atom_id res chain seq x y z
N MET A 1 3.41 37.02 -31.49
CA MET A 1 3.32 38.10 -30.48
C MET A 1 2.08 37.79 -29.63
N LYS A 2 2.29 37.27 -28.41
CA LYS A 2 2.11 37.98 -27.11
C LYS A 2 0.64 38.39 -26.87
N LEU A 3 0.00 38.20 -25.74
CA LEU A 3 0.26 37.52 -24.45
C LEU A 3 -1.03 37.77 -23.62
N GLN A 4 -1.33 36.89 -22.68
CA GLN A 4 -1.92 37.18 -21.36
C GLN A 4 -3.21 38.04 -21.24
N ARG A 5 -4.31 37.37 -20.87
CA ARG A 5 -5.28 37.87 -19.88
C ARG A 5 -4.86 37.22 -18.55
N GLY A 6 -4.52 37.91 -17.47
CA GLY A 6 -5.11 39.11 -16.91
C GLY A 6 -5.70 38.73 -15.54
N TRP A 7 -4.84 38.36 -14.58
CA TRP A 7 -5.22 38.19 -13.18
C TRP A 7 -5.14 39.55 -12.48
N HIS A 8 -6.26 40.06 -11.99
CA HIS A 8 -6.29 41.19 -11.06
C HIS A 8 -7.13 40.82 -9.83
N SER A 9 -6.40 40.63 -8.73
CA SER A 9 -6.62 41.23 -7.40
C SER A 9 -8.05 41.41 -6.88
N LEU A 10 -8.37 40.70 -5.80
CA LEU A 10 -9.15 41.26 -4.69
C LEU A 10 -8.62 40.70 -3.35
N VAL A 11 -7.93 41.56 -2.60
CA VAL A 11 -7.61 41.43 -1.17
C VAL A 11 -8.58 42.34 -0.41
N ALA A 12 -9.28 41.81 0.60
CA ALA A 12 -9.78 42.51 1.79
C ALA A 12 -10.32 41.43 2.76
N ALA A 13 -9.66 41.14 3.88
CA ALA A 13 -9.69 41.85 5.18
C ALA A 13 -10.83 41.36 6.08
N GLY A 14 -10.48 40.81 7.26
CA GLY A 14 -11.42 40.43 8.30
C GLY A 14 -10.82 39.52 9.38
N LEU A 15 -9.91 40.06 10.20
CA LEU A 15 -9.37 39.42 11.41
C LEU A 15 -9.93 40.17 12.62
N LEU A 16 -10.65 39.50 13.52
CA LEU A 16 -11.01 40.01 14.84
C LEU A 16 -10.68 39.00 15.94
N LEU A 17 -10.14 39.57 17.02
CA LEU A 17 -9.54 39.01 18.22
C LEU A 17 -10.54 38.42 19.23
N GLY A 18 -10.01 37.58 20.13
CA GLY A 18 -10.58 37.28 21.46
C GLY A 18 -9.72 36.23 22.20
N ALA A 19 -8.58 36.63 22.78
CA ALA A 19 -8.38 36.98 24.20
C ALA A 19 -8.33 35.77 25.17
N CYS A 20 -7.11 35.44 25.62
CA CYS A 20 -6.82 34.58 26.77
C CYS A 20 -6.06 35.41 27.83
N THR A 21 -6.53 35.39 29.08
CA THR A 21 -5.86 35.93 30.29
C THR A 21 -6.24 35.01 31.46
N SER A 22 -5.36 34.25 32.10
CA SER A 22 -4.27 34.55 33.07
C SER A 22 -4.70 34.47 34.55
N LYS A 23 -3.98 33.62 35.32
CA LYS A 23 -3.63 33.63 36.78
C LYS A 23 -3.72 32.20 37.33
N ALA A 24 -2.65 31.50 37.74
CA ALA A 24 -1.59 31.76 38.74
C ALA A 24 -2.12 31.79 40.19
N GLU A 25 -1.80 30.74 40.97
CA GLU A 25 -1.39 30.85 42.38
C GLU A 25 -0.74 29.55 42.90
N GLU A 26 0.30 29.76 43.70
CA GLU A 26 1.35 28.85 44.17
C GLU A 26 1.31 28.85 45.72
N LYS A 27 1.45 27.69 46.39
CA LYS A 27 1.97 27.62 47.78
C LYS A 27 2.32 26.19 48.25
N ALA A 28 3.53 26.04 48.80
CA ALA A 28 4.08 24.88 49.52
C ALA A 28 4.17 25.19 51.06
N PRO A 29 4.88 24.45 51.96
CA PRO A 29 5.12 22.99 52.17
C PRO A 29 5.00 22.47 53.67
N ALA A 30 5.06 21.12 53.86
CA ALA A 30 5.62 20.32 55.01
C ALA A 30 4.99 20.42 56.44
N PRO A 31 5.23 19.50 57.44
CA PRO A 31 6.38 18.57 57.62
C PRO A 31 6.17 17.16 58.29
N ALA A 32 7.29 16.40 58.31
CA ALA A 32 7.82 15.49 59.36
C ALA A 32 7.46 13.96 59.44
N SER A 33 8.52 13.12 59.35
CA SER A 33 8.67 11.72 59.82
C SER A 33 9.01 11.66 61.34
N PRO A 34 9.13 10.53 62.10
CA PRO A 34 10.04 9.35 61.88
C PRO A 34 9.55 8.00 62.54
N PRO A 35 10.36 7.01 63.00
CA PRO A 35 11.29 6.08 62.28
C PRO A 35 11.21 4.56 62.68
N SER A 36 12.07 3.74 62.03
CA SER A 36 12.91 2.63 62.58
C SER A 36 12.57 1.12 62.37
N THR A 37 13.57 0.42 61.76
CA THR A 37 14.17 -0.92 62.08
C THR A 37 13.31 -2.20 61.89
N GLU A 38 13.78 -3.41 61.53
CA GLU A 38 15.10 -4.06 61.44
C GLU A 38 14.97 -5.44 60.71
N GLN A 39 16.12 -6.01 60.29
CA GLN A 39 16.45 -7.45 60.15
C GLN A 39 16.17 -8.25 58.84
N ALA A 40 17.25 -8.90 58.38
CA ALA A 40 17.39 -9.96 57.36
C ALA A 40 17.72 -11.32 58.07
N PRO A 41 18.29 -12.39 57.47
CA PRO A 41 18.33 -12.93 56.08
C PRO A 41 18.02 -14.48 56.04
N SER A 42 18.17 -15.19 54.88
CA SER A 42 18.74 -16.58 54.79
C SER A 42 18.42 -17.36 53.47
N ASN A 43 19.48 -17.72 52.72
CA ASN A 43 19.80 -19.01 52.01
C ASN A 43 18.85 -19.57 50.91
N ALA A 44 19.25 -20.30 49.84
CA ALA A 44 20.51 -20.83 49.28
C ALA A 44 20.26 -21.28 47.80
N ALA A 45 21.34 -21.47 47.03
CA ALA A 45 21.44 -21.77 45.57
C ALA A 45 21.24 -23.27 45.20
N PRO A 46 21.70 -23.84 44.05
CA PRO A 46 22.02 -23.34 42.68
C PRO A 46 21.46 -24.25 41.53
N ALA A 47 21.62 -23.87 40.24
CA ALA A 47 22.07 -24.75 39.14
C ALA A 47 22.04 -24.03 37.78
N GLN A 48 23.22 -23.91 37.15
CA GLN A 48 23.39 -23.64 35.72
C GLN A 48 23.77 -24.96 35.03
N THR A 49 23.20 -25.24 33.88
CA THR A 49 23.79 -26.11 32.85
C THR A 49 23.79 -25.35 31.54
N ASP A 50 24.99 -25.24 30.96
CA ASP A 50 25.27 -24.85 29.59
C ASP A 50 24.41 -25.64 28.60
N GLU A 51 23.98 -25.00 27.50
CA GLU A 51 23.96 -25.64 26.18
C GLU A 51 23.81 -24.60 25.05
N THR A 52 24.91 -24.42 24.32
CA THR A 52 25.02 -24.35 22.85
C THR A 52 24.11 -23.41 22.03
N LYS A 53 24.79 -22.50 21.31
CA LYS A 53 24.35 -21.80 20.10
C LYS A 53 23.41 -22.65 19.21
N SER A 54 22.11 -22.36 19.29
CA SER A 54 21.16 -22.51 18.18
C SER A 54 21.06 -21.16 17.48
N THR A 55 21.22 -21.14 16.17
CA THR A 55 20.90 -20.00 15.30
C THR A 55 19.40 -19.74 15.34
N ASP A 56 18.96 -18.98 16.34
CA ASP A 56 17.60 -18.48 16.41
C ASP A 56 17.61 -17.10 15.73
N GLN A 57 17.26 -17.07 14.44
CA GLN A 57 16.75 -15.84 13.86
C GLN A 57 15.46 -15.52 14.60
N GLU A 58 15.47 -14.47 15.41
CA GLU A 58 14.27 -13.94 16.04
C GLU A 58 13.21 -13.69 14.96
N PRO A 59 11.94 -14.14 15.16
CA PRO A 59 10.89 -13.85 14.20
C PRO A 59 10.72 -12.34 14.13
N VAL A 60 10.78 -11.81 12.90
CA VAL A 60 10.53 -10.41 12.58
C VAL A 60 9.28 -9.96 13.34
N SER A 61 9.45 -9.11 14.35
CA SER A 61 8.36 -8.63 15.18
C SER A 61 7.43 -7.76 14.32
N LEU A 62 6.37 -8.36 13.81
CA LEU A 62 5.37 -7.69 12.98
C LEU A 62 4.62 -6.64 13.82
N ASN A 63 4.61 -5.41 13.32
CA ASN A 63 4.02 -4.25 13.97
C ASN A 63 2.48 -4.35 13.93
N TRP A 64 1.83 -4.07 15.06
CA TRP A 64 0.38 -4.21 15.37
C TRP A 64 -0.63 -3.44 14.47
N LYS A 65 -0.22 -2.98 13.28
CA LYS A 65 -1.01 -2.19 12.31
C LYS A 65 -1.60 -2.99 11.14
N ASP A 66 -1.21 -4.25 10.95
CA ASP A 66 -1.57 -5.03 9.75
C ASP A 66 -2.98 -5.64 9.84
N GLU A 67 -3.37 -6.09 11.03
CA GLU A 67 -4.69 -6.69 11.27
C GLU A 67 -5.84 -5.66 11.16
N ARG A 68 -5.60 -4.41 11.57
CA ARG A 68 -6.61 -3.34 11.47
C ARG A 68 -6.81 -2.85 10.05
N LYS A 69 -5.74 -2.77 9.25
CA LYS A 69 -5.85 -2.41 7.82
C LYS A 69 -6.56 -3.50 7.04
N ALA A 70 -6.20 -4.76 7.28
CA ALA A 70 -6.87 -5.94 6.75
C ALA A 70 -8.37 -5.93 7.02
N LYS A 71 -8.75 -5.75 8.30
CA LYS A 71 -10.14 -5.75 8.76
C LYS A 71 -10.90 -4.48 8.41
N ALA A 72 -10.24 -3.33 8.24
CA ALA A 72 -10.85 -2.09 7.76
C ALA A 72 -11.17 -2.15 6.26
N LEU A 73 -10.31 -2.77 5.47
CA LEU A 73 -10.56 -3.05 4.05
C LEU A 73 -11.62 -4.14 3.87
N ALA A 74 -11.72 -5.06 4.82
CA ALA A 74 -12.61 -6.22 4.73
C ALA A 74 -13.93 -6.10 5.54
N GLY A 75 -14.09 -5.04 6.35
CA GLY A 75 -15.36 -4.61 6.96
C GLY A 75 -16.28 -3.84 5.99
N LEU A 76 -16.07 -4.01 4.69
CA LEU A 76 -16.66 -3.24 3.59
C LEU A 76 -18.10 -3.67 3.22
N THR A 77 -18.89 -4.16 4.18
CA THR A 77 -20.25 -4.64 3.90
C THR A 77 -21.25 -3.48 3.92
N TYR A 78 -21.54 -2.96 2.72
CA TYR A 78 -22.77 -2.30 2.26
C TYR A 78 -23.73 -1.77 3.34
N ALA A 79 -23.66 -0.46 3.62
CA ALA A 79 -24.79 0.30 4.12
C ALA A 79 -24.92 1.64 3.36
N SER A 80 -25.86 1.67 2.43
CA SER A 80 -26.60 2.88 2.04
C SER A 80 -25.84 4.03 1.38
N GLY A 81 -25.03 3.75 0.34
CA GLY A 81 -24.67 4.75 -0.68
C GLY A 81 -23.88 6.00 -0.23
N ARG A 82 -23.46 6.06 1.04
CA ARG A 82 -22.50 7.02 1.58
C ARG A 82 -21.51 6.24 2.42
N VAL A 83 -20.24 6.33 2.05
CA VAL A 83 -19.15 5.68 2.77
C VAL A 83 -18.82 6.53 3.99
N GLU A 84 -19.25 6.09 5.16
CA GLU A 84 -18.76 6.59 6.44
C GLU A 84 -18.10 5.43 7.20
N ILE A 85 -16.90 5.72 7.73
CA ILE A 85 -15.95 4.76 8.28
C ILE A 85 -16.14 4.74 9.80
N ASP A 86 -16.60 3.62 10.37
CA ASP A 86 -16.52 3.39 11.83
C ASP A 86 -15.52 2.26 12.14
N PRO A 87 -14.28 2.62 12.55
CA PRO A 87 -13.20 1.66 12.83
C PRO A 87 -13.42 0.84 14.12
N ALA A 88 -14.36 1.20 15.00
CA ALA A 88 -14.57 0.50 16.27
C ALA A 88 -15.48 -0.74 16.14
N ALA A 89 -16.42 -0.75 15.19
CA ALA A 89 -17.40 -1.83 15.03
C ALA A 89 -16.86 -3.08 14.30
N ALA A 90 -15.90 -2.90 13.38
CA ALA A 90 -15.33 -4.00 12.58
C ALA A 90 -14.30 -4.84 13.35
N ALA A 91 -13.62 -4.25 14.33
CA ALA A 91 -12.52 -4.90 15.07
C ALA A 91 -12.99 -6.01 16.04
N THR A 92 -14.27 -6.06 16.40
CA THR A 92 -14.78 -6.89 17.50
C THR A 92 -15.34 -8.26 17.09
N LYS A 93 -15.37 -8.64 15.79
CA LYS A 93 -16.15 -9.81 15.32
C LYS A 93 -15.45 -10.90 14.50
N VAL A 94 -14.15 -10.84 14.24
CA VAL A 94 -13.46 -11.91 13.48
C VAL A 94 -12.43 -12.61 14.36
N THR A 95 -12.88 -13.69 15.01
CA THR A 95 -12.08 -14.62 15.84
C THR A 95 -11.81 -15.96 15.16
N VAL A 96 -12.39 -16.22 13.98
CA VAL A 96 -12.20 -17.46 13.22
C VAL A 96 -11.21 -17.21 12.09
N GLN A 97 -10.07 -17.89 12.14
CA GLN A 97 -9.09 -17.96 11.08
C GLN A 97 -9.20 -19.34 10.44
N ASP A 98 -9.44 -19.39 9.14
CA ASP A 98 -9.58 -20.64 8.39
C ASP A 98 -8.91 -20.48 7.02
N PRO A 99 -7.61 -20.81 6.91
CA PRO A 99 -6.86 -20.66 5.67
C PRO A 99 -7.42 -21.52 4.52
N ALA A 100 -7.94 -22.71 4.80
CA ALA A 100 -8.49 -23.59 3.77
C ALA A 100 -9.78 -23.01 3.18
N LEU A 101 -10.65 -22.48 4.05
CA LEU A 101 -11.82 -21.74 3.58
C LEU A 101 -11.43 -20.45 2.85
N ALA A 102 -10.38 -19.75 3.29
CA ALA A 102 -9.88 -18.56 2.62
C ALA A 102 -9.43 -18.85 1.18
N GLU A 103 -8.67 -19.93 0.98
CA GLU A 103 -8.26 -20.39 -0.35
C GLU A 103 -9.46 -20.74 -1.24
N SER A 104 -10.46 -21.44 -0.69
CA SER A 104 -11.70 -21.74 -1.40
C SER A 104 -12.48 -20.47 -1.80
N MET A 105 -12.59 -19.50 -0.90
CA MET A 105 -13.21 -18.20 -1.18
C MET A 105 -12.43 -17.44 -2.26
N HIS A 106 -11.10 -17.45 -2.22
CA HIS A 106 -10.26 -16.83 -3.25
C HIS A 106 -10.46 -17.49 -4.62
N ALA A 107 -10.46 -18.83 -4.68
CA ALA A 107 -10.71 -19.56 -5.93
C ALA A 107 -12.09 -19.24 -6.52
N THR A 108 -13.12 -19.20 -5.67
CA THR A 108 -14.49 -18.81 -6.05
C THR A 108 -14.53 -17.39 -6.61
N ALA A 109 -13.84 -16.46 -5.96
CA ALA A 109 -13.76 -15.06 -6.40
C ALA A 109 -13.10 -14.91 -7.78
N ARG A 110 -12.06 -15.72 -8.07
CA ARG A 110 -11.43 -15.74 -9.38
C ARG A 110 -12.38 -16.23 -10.48
N GLU A 111 -13.20 -17.25 -10.19
CA GLU A 111 -14.23 -17.70 -11.14
C GLU A 111 -15.30 -16.63 -11.38
N GLN A 112 -15.75 -15.97 -10.32
CA GLN A 112 -16.72 -14.86 -10.41
C GLN A 112 -16.17 -13.72 -11.26
N LEU A 113 -14.91 -13.32 -11.07
CA LEU A 113 -14.26 -12.34 -11.94
C LEU A 113 -14.22 -12.77 -13.40
N ALA A 114 -13.90 -14.05 -13.67
CA ALA A 114 -13.89 -14.58 -15.03
C ALA A 114 -15.29 -14.56 -15.68
N ARG A 115 -16.36 -14.67 -14.88
CA ARG A 115 -17.76 -14.52 -15.32
C ARG A 115 -18.26 -13.07 -15.32
N ASN A 116 -17.40 -12.10 -15.00
CA ASN A 116 -17.73 -10.68 -14.87
C ASN A 116 -18.73 -10.37 -13.74
N GLU A 117 -18.84 -11.26 -12.74
CA GLU A 117 -19.61 -11.11 -11.50
C GLU A 117 -18.76 -10.33 -10.47
N VAL A 118 -18.46 -9.07 -10.81
CA VAL A 118 -17.44 -8.27 -10.11
C VAL A 118 -17.82 -7.97 -8.65
N ILE A 119 -19.11 -7.81 -8.34
CA ILE A 119 -19.54 -7.47 -6.97
C ILE A 119 -19.40 -8.69 -6.06
N GLU A 120 -19.82 -9.85 -6.56
CA GLU A 120 -19.71 -11.15 -5.89
C GLU A 120 -18.24 -11.52 -5.66
N ALA A 121 -17.38 -11.26 -6.65
CA ALA A 121 -15.94 -11.47 -6.51
C ALA A 121 -15.33 -10.60 -5.40
N ILE A 122 -15.72 -9.31 -5.31
CA ILE A 122 -15.27 -8.43 -4.23
C ILE A 122 -15.66 -9.01 -2.87
N ASP A 123 -16.90 -9.48 -2.71
CA ASP A 123 -17.35 -10.10 -1.45
C ASP A 123 -16.53 -11.36 -1.11
N SER A 124 -16.35 -12.26 -2.06
CA SER A 124 -15.59 -13.50 -1.87
C SER A 124 -14.12 -13.22 -1.53
N PHE A 125 -13.44 -12.29 -2.21
CA PHE A 125 -12.07 -11.88 -1.85
C PHE A 125 -12.00 -11.19 -0.49
N THR A 126 -12.98 -10.36 -0.15
CA THR A 126 -13.08 -9.70 1.16
C THR A 126 -13.17 -10.76 2.27
N ARG A 127 -13.98 -11.80 2.08
CA ARG A 127 -14.07 -12.93 3.01
C ARG A 127 -12.75 -13.70 3.11
N ALA A 128 -12.05 -13.93 2.00
CA ALA A 128 -10.73 -14.56 2.01
C ALA A 128 -9.71 -13.75 2.84
N VAL A 129 -9.72 -12.42 2.71
CA VAL A 129 -8.88 -11.51 3.52
C VAL A 129 -9.22 -11.60 5.01
N LEU A 130 -10.50 -11.68 5.40
CA LEU A 130 -10.88 -11.81 6.82
C LEU A 130 -10.41 -13.14 7.43
N LEU A 131 -10.50 -14.21 6.65
CA LEU A 131 -10.19 -15.58 7.09
C LEU A 131 -8.68 -15.85 7.15
N ALA A 132 -7.89 -15.19 6.29
CA ALA A 132 -6.43 -15.29 6.25
C ALA A 132 -5.79 -13.93 5.87
N PRO A 133 -5.66 -12.98 6.82
CA PRO A 133 -5.22 -11.61 6.57
C PRO A 133 -3.72 -11.47 6.28
N ASN A 134 -2.93 -12.54 6.41
CA ASN A 134 -1.48 -12.49 6.17
C ASN A 134 -1.09 -13.04 4.79
N GLN A 135 -2.06 -13.25 3.90
CA GLN A 135 -1.84 -13.81 2.57
C GLN A 135 -1.96 -12.73 1.50
N ALA A 136 -0.82 -12.32 0.92
CA ALA A 136 -0.75 -11.26 -0.09
C ALA A 136 -1.68 -11.51 -1.30
N GLN A 137 -1.82 -12.77 -1.72
CA GLN A 137 -2.68 -13.17 -2.84
C GLN A 137 -4.16 -12.79 -2.66
N HIS A 138 -4.68 -12.72 -1.43
CA HIS A 138 -6.08 -12.37 -1.21
C HIS A 138 -6.30 -10.87 -1.41
N TYR A 139 -5.33 -10.04 -1.02
CA TYR A 139 -5.34 -8.60 -1.27
C TYR A 139 -5.14 -8.25 -2.74
N SER A 140 -4.25 -8.95 -3.45
CA SER A 140 -4.05 -8.71 -4.89
C SER A 140 -5.31 -9.08 -5.68
N GLY A 141 -5.93 -10.23 -5.39
CA GLY A 141 -7.21 -10.62 -5.99
C GLY A 141 -8.34 -9.62 -5.69
N LEU A 142 -8.44 -9.15 -4.44
CA LEU A 142 -9.38 -8.08 -4.08
C LEU A 142 -9.13 -6.80 -4.87
N ALA A 143 -7.87 -6.40 -5.03
CA ALA A 143 -7.50 -5.23 -5.79
C ALA A 143 -7.88 -5.34 -7.26
N ASP A 144 -7.65 -6.48 -7.90
CA ASP A 144 -8.04 -6.74 -9.29
C ASP A 144 -9.56 -6.55 -9.46
N ALA A 145 -10.36 -7.08 -8.53
CA ALA A 145 -11.81 -6.91 -8.54
C ALA A 145 -12.24 -5.45 -8.34
N LEU A 146 -11.59 -4.72 -7.42
CA LEU A 146 -11.83 -3.30 -7.18
C LEU A 146 -11.46 -2.44 -8.40
N LEU A 147 -10.35 -2.74 -9.08
CA LEU A 147 -9.95 -2.07 -10.32
C LEU A 147 -10.94 -2.33 -11.45
N ALA A 148 -11.50 -3.54 -11.56
CA ALA A 148 -12.57 -3.84 -12.50
C ALA A 148 -13.83 -2.97 -12.25
N LYS A 149 -14.10 -2.65 -10.98
CA LYS A 149 -15.18 -1.73 -10.57
C LYS A 149 -14.79 -0.24 -10.60
N ARG A 150 -13.57 0.10 -11.03
CA ARG A 150 -13.00 1.46 -11.02
C ARG A 150 -12.86 2.08 -9.61
N MET A 151 -12.83 1.24 -8.57
CA MET A 151 -12.57 1.63 -7.18
C MET A 151 -11.06 1.71 -6.94
N VAL A 152 -10.41 2.68 -7.60
CA VAL A 152 -8.94 2.75 -7.69
C VAL A 152 -8.28 3.03 -6.33
N LYS A 153 -8.91 3.83 -5.47
CA LYS A 153 -8.33 4.18 -4.16
C LYS A 153 -8.28 2.97 -3.23
N GLU A 154 -9.34 2.18 -3.24
CA GLU A 154 -9.50 0.95 -2.47
C GLU A 154 -8.53 -0.12 -2.98
N ALA A 155 -8.39 -0.25 -4.31
CA ALA A 155 -7.42 -1.16 -4.91
C ALA A 155 -5.97 -0.82 -4.53
N LEU A 156 -5.61 0.47 -4.54
CA LEU A 156 -4.28 0.92 -4.09
C LEU A 156 -4.03 0.58 -2.62
N ALA A 157 -5.05 0.71 -1.76
CA ALA A 157 -4.93 0.33 -0.36
C ALA A 157 -4.70 -1.18 -0.20
N ALA A 158 -5.44 -2.01 -0.95
CA ALA A 158 -5.27 -3.46 -0.97
C ALA A 158 -3.87 -3.87 -1.45
N LEU A 159 -3.41 -3.32 -2.58
CA LEU A 159 -2.10 -3.66 -3.15
C LEU A 159 -0.93 -3.22 -2.28
N ARG A 160 -1.06 -2.10 -1.56
CA ARG A 160 -0.04 -1.68 -0.58
C ARG A 160 0.11 -2.72 0.53
N VAL A 161 -1.00 -3.28 1.03
CA VAL A 161 -0.93 -4.38 2.01
C VAL A 161 -0.32 -5.63 1.39
N ALA A 162 -0.67 -5.96 0.14
CA ALA A 162 -0.08 -7.10 -0.57
C ALA A 162 1.45 -6.97 -0.68
N VAL A 163 1.96 -5.80 -1.07
CA VAL A 163 3.40 -5.49 -1.16
C VAL A 163 4.07 -5.44 0.22
N GLU A 164 3.38 -4.93 1.25
CA GLU A 164 3.89 -4.98 2.64
C GLU A 164 4.08 -6.45 3.11
N LEU A 165 3.18 -7.36 2.72
CA LEU A 165 3.26 -8.79 3.05
C LEU A 165 4.32 -9.54 2.24
N GLU A 166 4.49 -9.21 0.95
CA GLU A 166 5.44 -9.88 0.06
C GLU A 166 6.26 -8.85 -0.76
N PRO A 167 7.22 -8.16 -0.13
CA PRO A 167 7.96 -7.05 -0.75
C PRO A 167 8.96 -7.49 -1.84
N SER A 168 9.23 -8.79 -1.96
CA SER A 168 10.09 -9.34 -3.01
C SER A 168 9.31 -9.80 -4.25
N SER A 169 7.99 -9.62 -4.28
CA SER A 169 7.16 -10.05 -5.40
C SER A 169 7.14 -9.00 -6.51
N GLY A 170 7.88 -9.25 -7.59
CA GLY A 170 7.86 -8.39 -8.78
C GLY A 170 6.46 -8.24 -9.37
N ALA A 171 5.62 -9.28 -9.30
CA ALA A 171 4.24 -9.25 -9.76
C ALA A 171 3.35 -8.28 -8.96
N LEU A 172 3.51 -8.22 -7.62
CA LEU A 172 2.74 -7.31 -6.79
C LEU A 172 3.17 -5.85 -7.00
N HIS A 173 4.47 -5.60 -7.16
CA HIS A 173 4.96 -4.28 -7.56
C HIS A 173 4.42 -3.86 -8.94
N PHE A 174 4.33 -4.78 -9.90
CA PHE A 174 3.70 -4.50 -11.19
C PHE A 174 2.22 -4.14 -11.06
N GLN A 175 1.45 -4.91 -10.28
CA GLN A 175 0.03 -4.63 -10.04
C GLN A 175 -0.19 -3.27 -9.35
N LEU A 176 0.65 -2.95 -8.35
CA LEU A 176 0.61 -1.65 -7.68
C LEU A 176 0.97 -0.51 -8.66
N GLY A 177 1.95 -0.72 -9.53
CA GLY A 177 2.28 0.18 -10.63
C GLY A 177 1.10 0.41 -11.59
N ASP A 178 0.43 -0.65 -12.07
CA ASP A 178 -0.76 -0.52 -12.95
C ASP A 178 -1.90 0.22 -12.24
N ALA A 179 -2.10 -0.02 -10.94
CA ALA A 179 -3.09 0.71 -10.15
C ALA A 179 -2.76 2.21 -10.05
N PHE A 180 -1.48 2.60 -9.89
CA PHE A 180 -1.07 4.00 -9.93
C PHE A 180 -1.22 4.63 -11.32
N VAL A 181 -0.99 3.88 -12.41
CA VAL A 181 -1.29 4.34 -13.77
C VAL A 181 -2.78 4.70 -13.89
N ARG A 182 -3.68 3.85 -13.38
CA ARG A 182 -5.13 4.11 -13.36
C ARG A 182 -5.51 5.28 -12.46
N ALA A 183 -4.74 5.53 -11.40
CA ALA A 183 -4.88 6.70 -10.54
C ALA A 183 -4.31 7.99 -11.17
N ASN A 184 -3.66 7.90 -12.33
CA ASN A 184 -2.94 8.98 -13.00
C ASN A 184 -1.78 9.56 -12.17
N ASP A 185 -1.26 8.78 -11.20
CA ASP A 185 -0.08 9.10 -10.41
C ASP A 185 1.16 8.51 -11.08
N ARG A 186 1.65 9.20 -12.11
CA ARG A 186 2.77 8.74 -12.95
C ARG A 186 4.07 8.53 -12.16
N PRO A 187 4.50 9.45 -11.26
CA PRO A 187 5.73 9.25 -10.50
C PRO A 187 5.67 7.99 -9.63
N ALA A 188 4.56 7.75 -8.93
CA ALA A 188 4.39 6.54 -8.14
C ALA A 188 4.35 5.28 -9.02
N ALA A 189 3.66 5.34 -10.16
CA ALA A 189 3.63 4.23 -11.11
C ALA A 189 5.02 3.85 -11.62
N ILE A 190 5.86 4.83 -11.99
CA ILE A 190 7.23 4.59 -12.46
C ILE A 190 8.06 3.90 -11.38
N GLY A 191 8.00 4.38 -10.13
CA GLY A 191 8.75 3.78 -9.03
C GLY A 191 8.42 2.30 -8.81
N GLU A 192 7.12 1.96 -8.82
CA GLU A 192 6.67 0.57 -8.63
C GLU A 192 6.94 -0.31 -9.85
N LEU A 193 6.81 0.22 -11.06
CA LEU A 193 7.15 -0.50 -12.30
C LEU A 193 8.66 -0.78 -12.39
N GLN A 194 9.50 0.19 -12.00
CA GLN A 194 10.95 -0.02 -11.90
C GLN A 194 11.26 -1.08 -10.84
N LYS A 195 10.60 -1.04 -9.68
CA LYS A 195 10.79 -2.05 -8.64
C LYS A 195 10.38 -3.45 -9.09
N SER A 196 9.28 -3.55 -9.83
CA SER A 196 8.87 -4.79 -10.49
C SER A 196 9.96 -5.33 -11.42
N LEU A 197 10.59 -4.46 -12.22
CA LEU A 197 11.62 -4.83 -13.18
C LEU A 197 12.98 -5.12 -12.54
N GLU A 198 13.27 -4.56 -11.38
CA GLU A 198 14.44 -4.96 -10.55
C GLU A 198 14.29 -6.41 -10.07
N LEU A 199 13.08 -6.81 -9.69
CA LEU A 199 12.77 -8.14 -9.14
C LEU A 199 12.54 -9.18 -10.24
N ASP A 200 11.88 -8.79 -11.33
CA ASP A 200 11.65 -9.60 -12.52
C ASP A 200 11.90 -8.78 -13.79
N PRO A 201 13.15 -8.80 -14.30
CA PRO A 201 13.51 -8.09 -15.53
C PRO A 201 12.80 -8.61 -16.79
N SER A 202 12.19 -9.81 -16.72
CA SER A 202 11.57 -10.49 -17.87
C SER A 202 10.12 -10.09 -18.11
N ASN A 203 9.55 -9.24 -17.26
CA ASN A 203 8.19 -8.75 -17.42
C ASN A 203 8.09 -7.70 -18.55
N ALA A 204 7.86 -8.16 -19.77
CA ALA A 204 7.73 -7.31 -20.95
C ALA A 204 6.59 -6.26 -20.82
N ILE A 205 5.49 -6.60 -20.15
CA ILE A 205 4.36 -5.69 -19.94
C ILE A 205 4.75 -4.55 -18.99
N ALA A 206 5.57 -4.82 -17.97
CA ALA A 206 6.10 -3.78 -17.09
C ALA A 206 6.98 -2.78 -17.86
N HIS A 207 7.83 -3.26 -18.78
CA HIS A 207 8.61 -2.39 -19.69
C HIS A 207 7.71 -1.52 -20.59
N GLU A 208 6.66 -2.11 -21.18
CA GLU A 208 5.68 -1.34 -21.99
C GLU A 208 4.99 -0.24 -21.16
N ARG A 209 4.51 -0.58 -19.96
CA ARG A 209 3.85 0.35 -19.05
C ARG A 209 4.79 1.47 -18.61
N LEU A 210 6.04 1.12 -18.29
CA LEU A 210 7.07 2.08 -17.92
C LEU A 210 7.39 3.05 -19.06
N ALA A 211 7.55 2.54 -20.29
CA ALA A 211 7.82 3.36 -21.47
C ALA A 211 6.73 4.43 -21.68
N LEU A 212 5.46 4.04 -21.55
CA LEU A 212 4.33 4.96 -21.66
C LEU A 212 4.37 6.05 -20.57
N GLN A 213 4.68 5.70 -19.31
CA GLN A 213 4.75 6.70 -18.24
C GLN A 213 5.93 7.67 -18.43
N LEU A 214 7.09 7.16 -18.86
CA LEU A 214 8.26 7.97 -19.16
C LEU A 214 8.01 8.94 -20.32
N TYR A 215 7.34 8.49 -21.38
CA TYR A 215 6.91 9.35 -22.48
C TYR A 215 6.05 10.52 -22.00
N TYR A 216 5.09 10.28 -21.10
CA TYR A 216 4.24 11.35 -20.56
C TYR A 216 4.99 12.32 -19.63
N LEU A 217 6.15 11.92 -19.08
CA LEU A 217 7.05 12.81 -18.35
C LEU A 217 8.12 13.44 -19.26
N GLU A 218 8.00 13.25 -20.58
CA GLU A 218 8.95 13.75 -21.58
C GLU A 218 10.37 13.16 -21.45
N ASP A 219 10.54 12.08 -20.67
CA ASP A 219 11.75 11.27 -20.66
C ASP A 219 11.74 10.28 -21.83
N TYR A 220 11.94 10.82 -23.02
CA TYR A 220 11.92 10.02 -24.25
C TYR A 220 13.10 9.05 -24.36
N ALA A 221 14.24 9.38 -23.75
CA ALA A 221 15.41 8.50 -23.75
C ALA A 221 15.14 7.24 -22.91
N GLY A 222 14.61 7.40 -21.70
CA GLY A 222 14.17 6.27 -20.87
C GLY A 222 13.03 5.50 -21.52
N ALA A 223 12.08 6.18 -22.16
CA ALA A 223 11.00 5.52 -22.89
C ALA A 223 11.50 4.61 -24.01
N TRP A 224 12.47 5.05 -24.82
CA TRP A 224 13.09 4.22 -25.86
C TRP A 224 13.82 3.00 -25.30
N GLN A 225 14.55 3.16 -24.19
CA GLN A 225 15.22 2.03 -23.53
C GLN A 225 14.21 0.97 -23.08
N ALA A 226 13.11 1.39 -22.46
CA ALA A 226 12.04 0.49 -22.03
C ALA A 226 11.31 -0.17 -23.22
N VAL A 227 11.10 0.55 -24.33
CA VAL A 227 10.56 -0.05 -25.57
C VAL A 227 11.48 -1.14 -26.09
N HIS A 228 12.78 -0.89 -26.19
CA HIS A 228 13.73 -1.89 -26.69
C HIS A 228 13.83 -3.11 -25.76
N ALA A 229 13.78 -2.90 -24.45
CA ALA A 229 13.74 -4.00 -23.48
C ALA A 229 12.47 -4.84 -23.63
N CYS A 230 11.30 -4.20 -23.81
CA CYS A 230 10.04 -4.89 -24.09
C CYS A 230 10.13 -5.75 -25.36
N GLU A 231 10.63 -5.17 -26.47
CA GLU A 231 10.78 -5.87 -27.75
C GLU A 231 11.78 -7.04 -27.68
N ALA A 232 12.89 -6.87 -26.95
CA ALA A 232 13.88 -7.94 -26.76
C ALA A 232 13.32 -9.17 -26.03
N LEU A 233 12.30 -8.96 -25.19
CA LEU A 233 11.56 -10.03 -24.49
C LEU A 233 10.40 -10.60 -25.33
N GLY A 234 10.23 -10.16 -26.58
CA GLY A 234 9.11 -10.55 -27.44
C GLY A 234 7.79 -9.83 -27.12
N GLY A 235 7.83 -8.81 -26.26
CA GLY A 235 6.71 -7.91 -26.01
C GLY A 235 6.42 -7.02 -27.22
N ALA A 236 5.17 -6.61 -27.36
CA ALA A 236 4.72 -5.78 -28.47
C ALA A 236 4.29 -4.42 -27.98
N VAL A 237 4.99 -3.39 -28.41
CA VAL A 237 4.62 -2.00 -28.15
C VAL A 237 3.68 -1.53 -29.27
N PRO A 238 2.56 -0.84 -28.98
CA PRO A 238 1.63 -0.38 -30.00
C PRO A 238 2.32 0.45 -31.09
N PRO A 239 2.12 0.16 -32.40
CA PRO A 239 2.79 0.86 -33.49
C PRO A 239 2.58 2.39 -33.45
N GLN A 240 1.38 2.85 -33.07
CA GLN A 240 1.11 4.27 -32.93
C GLN A 240 1.98 4.94 -31.85
N PHE A 241 2.32 4.24 -30.77
CA PHE A 241 3.17 4.79 -29.72
C PHE A 241 4.61 4.94 -30.19
N ARG A 242 5.11 4.01 -31.01
CA ARG A 242 6.44 4.14 -31.64
C ARG A 242 6.53 5.38 -32.53
N VAL A 243 5.51 5.64 -33.34
CA VAL A 243 5.46 6.86 -34.17
C VAL A 243 5.51 8.12 -33.31
N LEU A 244 4.77 8.15 -32.20
CA LEU A 244 4.80 9.28 -31.26
C LEU A 244 6.19 9.49 -30.66
N LEU A 245 6.88 8.43 -30.26
CA LEU A 245 8.24 8.50 -29.73
C LEU A 245 9.24 9.04 -30.75
N VAL A 246 9.17 8.59 -32.01
CA VAL A 246 10.01 9.10 -33.11
C VAL A 246 9.74 10.59 -33.40
N GLN A 247 8.47 11.01 -33.30
CA GLN A 247 8.10 12.42 -33.50
C GLN A 247 8.54 13.32 -32.33
N ALA A 248 8.49 12.80 -31.11
CA ALA A 248 8.84 13.53 -29.89
C ALA A 248 10.36 13.63 -29.66
N ALA A 249 11.12 12.64 -30.14
CA ALA A 249 12.57 12.60 -30.04
C ALA A 249 13.17 12.12 -31.36
N VAL A 250 14.05 12.93 -31.96
CA VAL A 250 15.00 12.43 -32.97
C VAL A 250 15.74 11.27 -32.31
N GLU A 251 15.48 10.05 -32.77
CA GLU A 251 16.10 8.81 -32.30
C GLU A 251 17.60 9.05 -32.11
N PRO A 252 18.18 8.85 -30.90
CA PRO A 252 19.63 8.99 -30.77
C PRO A 252 20.25 7.96 -31.70
N ALA A 253 20.86 8.45 -32.77
CA ALA A 253 21.41 7.61 -33.83
C ALA A 253 22.28 6.51 -33.20
N ASN A 254 21.85 5.25 -33.37
CA ASN A 254 22.68 4.09 -33.09
C ASN A 254 24.02 4.30 -33.82
N LYS A 255 25.08 4.52 -33.05
CA LYS A 255 26.47 4.52 -33.53
C LYS A 255 27.02 3.11 -33.45
#